data_AF-A0Y7V5-F1
#
_entry.id   AF-A0Y7V5-F1
#
_cell.length_a   1.000
_cell.length_b   1.000
_cell.length_c   1.000
_cell.angle_alpha   90.00
_cell.angle_beta   90.00
_cell.angle_gamma   90.00
#
_symmetry.space_group_name_H-M   'P 1'
#
loop_
_entity.id
_entity.type
_entity.pdbx_description
1 polymer ?
#
loop_
_entity_poly.entity_id
_entity_poly.type
_entity_poly.pdbx_seq_one_letter_code
_entity_poly.pdbx_strand_id
1 'polypeptide(L)'
;MTELVEVLRSAVNTWECDEMGHMNVRFYVTRSVEALFSFGQTFGLGPQTLRDRQQTLAIKDQHIRFLREVHPGVPFLICAGVISADEHNITMYQELTNLISGQVSATFVSDVYLADVESRTPALFDKALVEQLQQQRVELPDYAKPRGISTAAPRPTPTLDEADKLGLFQIYQGLVNKADTDAYGFMQPQGYMGSLANGITHFFIALKDQQKPRDEGMGGAALEYRFVYRQAPQAGDIVVVRSGLKGVLGKATNFCHWMFNGESGECIATVEAVAVSFDLTTRKAVEPSPESRDNMMKKTVVGLSL
;
A
#
# COMPACT_ATOMS: atom_id res chain seq x y z
N MET A 1 -25.23 13.92 -2.03
CA MET A 1 -23.86 13.40 -2.23
C MET A 1 -22.95 14.60 -2.37
N THR A 2 -21.92 14.67 -1.56
CA THR A 2 -20.90 15.72 -1.60
C THR A 2 -19.85 15.40 -2.66
N GLU A 3 -19.25 16.44 -3.24
CA GLU A 3 -18.10 16.29 -4.14
C GLU A 3 -16.84 15.96 -3.33
N LEU A 4 -15.83 15.39 -4.00
CA LEU A 4 -14.51 15.18 -3.39
C LEU A 4 -13.83 16.53 -3.13
N VAL A 5 -13.04 16.59 -2.06
CA VAL A 5 -12.30 17.79 -1.66
C VAL A 5 -10.86 17.69 -2.15
N GLU A 6 -10.34 18.73 -2.81
CA GLU A 6 -8.90 18.80 -3.16
C GLU A 6 -8.08 18.90 -1.87
N VAL A 7 -7.14 17.97 -1.69
CA VAL A 7 -6.34 17.86 -0.45
C VAL A 7 -4.84 17.85 -0.72
N LEU A 8 -4.40 17.64 -1.96
CA LEU A 8 -2.99 17.73 -2.32
C LEU A 8 -2.83 18.21 -3.76
N ARG A 9 -1.83 19.08 -3.97
CA ARG A 9 -1.38 19.54 -5.28
C ARG A 9 0.12 19.40 -5.36
N SER A 10 0.61 18.61 -6.29
CA SER A 10 2.04 18.32 -6.40
C SER A 10 2.42 17.86 -7.81
N ALA A 11 3.69 17.49 -8.00
CA ALA A 11 4.24 16.94 -9.23
C ALA A 11 5.23 15.81 -8.89
N VAL A 12 5.54 14.98 -9.89
CA VAL A 12 6.49 13.88 -9.73
C VAL A 12 7.92 14.36 -9.97
N ASN A 13 8.81 14.15 -9.00
CA ASN A 13 10.23 14.44 -9.19
C ASN A 13 10.97 13.25 -9.82
N THR A 14 12.09 13.51 -10.50
CA THR A 14 12.88 12.45 -11.14
C THR A 14 13.42 11.43 -10.14
N TRP A 15 13.82 11.85 -8.94
CA TRP A 15 14.30 10.95 -7.89
C TRP A 15 13.18 10.10 -7.25
N GLU A 16 11.92 10.35 -7.62
CA GLU A 16 10.77 9.58 -7.18
C GLU A 16 10.41 8.46 -8.14
N CYS A 17 11.14 8.34 -9.25
CA CYS A 17 10.87 7.36 -10.29
C CYS A 17 11.72 6.10 -10.12
N ASP A 18 11.15 4.97 -10.52
CA ASP A 18 11.82 3.67 -10.54
C ASP A 18 12.60 3.45 -11.85
N GLU A 19 13.15 2.25 -12.02
CA GLU A 19 13.92 1.87 -13.21
C GLU A 19 13.10 1.92 -14.52
N MET A 20 11.78 1.95 -14.43
CA MET A 20 10.87 2.00 -15.57
C MET A 20 10.54 3.45 -15.99
N GLY A 21 11.01 4.45 -15.22
CA GLY A 21 10.86 5.86 -15.58
C GLY A 21 9.51 6.47 -15.23
N HIS A 22 8.80 5.87 -14.28
CA HIS A 22 7.56 6.40 -13.70
C HIS A 22 7.64 6.37 -12.17
N MET A 23 6.74 7.11 -11.52
CA MET A 23 6.71 7.24 -10.06
C MET A 23 6.69 5.86 -9.41
N ASN A 24 7.62 5.62 -8.48
CA ASN A 24 7.67 4.37 -7.74
C ASN A 24 6.44 4.29 -6.81
N VAL A 25 5.90 3.08 -6.65
CA VAL A 25 4.72 2.80 -5.80
C VAL A 25 4.85 3.37 -4.37
N ARG A 26 6.06 3.47 -3.81
CA ARG A 26 6.28 4.09 -2.49
C ARG A 26 5.80 5.53 -2.45
N PHE A 27 6.02 6.30 -3.52
CA PHE A 27 5.71 7.72 -3.55
C PHE A 27 4.24 7.97 -3.78
N TYR A 28 3.54 7.09 -4.50
CA TYR A 28 2.06 7.10 -4.48
C TYR A 28 1.52 7.00 -3.06
N VAL A 29 2.07 6.08 -2.25
CA VAL A 29 1.69 5.93 -0.84
C VAL A 29 2.09 7.16 -0.02
N THR A 30 3.29 7.72 -0.23
CA THR A 30 3.70 8.98 0.41
C THR A 30 2.68 10.09 0.17
N ARG A 31 2.23 10.27 -1.08
CA ARG A 31 1.23 11.31 -1.42
C ARG A 31 -0.14 11.02 -0.82
N SER A 32 -0.55 9.75 -0.76
CA SER A 32 -1.78 9.35 -0.06
C SER A 32 -1.74 9.72 1.42
N VAL A 33 -0.60 9.54 2.10
CA VAL A 33 -0.41 9.91 3.51
C VAL A 33 -0.41 11.44 3.68
N GLU A 34 0.29 12.20 2.82
CA GLU A 34 0.23 13.68 2.84
C GLU A 34 -1.21 14.18 2.68
N ALA A 35 -1.94 13.60 1.71
CA ALA A 35 -3.34 13.90 1.46
C ALA A 35 -4.26 13.50 2.63
N LEU A 36 -3.95 12.44 3.38
CA LEU A 36 -4.69 12.07 4.60
C LEU A 36 -4.63 13.18 5.65
N PHE A 37 -3.43 13.66 5.98
CA PHE A 37 -3.28 14.71 6.98
C PHE A 37 -3.87 16.05 6.53
N SER A 38 -3.75 16.38 5.24
CA SER A 38 -4.40 17.55 4.66
C SER A 38 -5.93 17.44 4.71
N PHE A 39 -6.50 16.26 4.41
CA PHE A 39 -7.93 16.02 4.53
C PHE A 39 -8.42 16.13 5.97
N GLY A 40 -7.66 15.57 6.93
CA GLY A 40 -7.91 15.68 8.37
C GLY A 40 -8.13 17.12 8.84
N GLN A 41 -7.34 18.05 8.31
CA GLN A 41 -7.48 19.48 8.61
C GLN A 41 -8.86 20.03 8.24
N THR A 42 -9.49 19.54 7.18
CA THR A 42 -10.78 20.06 6.68
C THR A 42 -11.94 19.80 7.65
N PHE A 43 -11.80 18.84 8.56
CA PHE A 43 -12.80 18.51 9.60
C PHE A 43 -12.21 18.56 11.02
N GLY A 44 -11.22 19.42 11.24
CA GLY A 44 -10.75 19.80 12.58
C GLY A 44 -9.64 18.91 13.16
N LEU A 45 -9.20 17.87 12.45
CA LEU A 45 -8.05 17.03 12.82
C LEU A 45 -6.76 17.53 12.15
N GLY A 46 -6.53 18.83 12.18
CA GLY A 46 -5.32 19.45 11.65
C GLY A 46 -4.10 19.19 12.53
N PRO A 47 -2.87 19.45 12.03
CA PRO A 47 -1.63 19.14 12.74
C PRO A 47 -1.50 19.80 14.13
N GLN A 48 -2.04 21.02 14.30
CA GLN A 48 -2.02 21.70 15.60
C GLN A 48 -2.95 20.99 16.59
N THR A 49 -4.22 20.76 16.21
CA THR A 49 -5.18 20.05 17.04
C THR A 49 -4.67 18.67 17.46
N LEU A 50 -4.10 17.92 16.52
CA LEU A 50 -3.56 16.58 16.79
C LEU A 50 -2.40 16.63 17.79
N ARG A 51 -1.46 17.59 17.65
CA ARG A 51 -0.39 17.80 18.63
C ARG A 51 -0.92 18.19 20.01
N ASP A 52 -1.88 19.10 20.09
CA ASP A 52 -2.48 19.53 21.36
C ASP A 52 -3.18 18.37 22.08
N ARG A 53 -3.75 17.43 21.30
CA ARG A 53 -4.39 16.21 21.80
C ARG A 53 -3.41 15.06 22.08
N GLN A 54 -2.13 15.20 21.75
CA GLN A 54 -1.15 14.10 21.74
C GLN A 54 -1.63 12.88 20.92
N GLN A 55 -2.28 13.16 19.79
CA GLN A 55 -2.86 12.15 18.90
C GLN A 55 -2.32 12.30 17.48
N THR A 56 -2.49 11.25 16.67
CA THR A 56 -2.19 11.24 15.24
C THR A 56 -3.21 10.40 14.48
N LEU A 57 -3.29 10.60 13.17
CA LEU A 57 -4.04 9.72 12.28
C LEU A 57 -3.15 8.55 11.89
N ALA A 58 -3.70 7.34 11.97
CA ALA A 58 -3.03 6.11 11.58
C ALA A 58 -3.92 5.27 10.68
N ILE A 59 -3.31 4.46 9.82
CA ILE A 59 -4.02 3.60 8.87
C ILE A 59 -3.96 2.15 9.35
N LYS A 60 -5.11 1.47 9.38
CA LYS A 60 -5.23 0.07 9.78
C LYS A 60 -5.29 -0.87 8.59
N ASP A 61 -6.10 -0.53 7.59
CA ASP A 61 -6.23 -1.26 6.33
C ASP A 61 -6.15 -0.25 5.18
N GLN A 62 -5.47 -0.61 4.10
CA GLN A 62 -5.38 0.24 2.92
C GLN A 62 -5.43 -0.58 1.65
N HIS A 63 -6.46 -0.36 0.86
CA HIS A 63 -6.58 -0.86 -0.49
C HIS A 63 -6.09 0.20 -1.49
N ILE A 64 -5.28 -0.24 -2.46
CA ILE A 64 -4.64 0.63 -3.45
C ILE A 64 -4.88 0.03 -4.82
N ARG A 65 -5.25 0.88 -5.79
CA ARG A 65 -5.25 0.50 -7.20
C ARG A 65 -4.37 1.44 -8.00
N PHE A 66 -3.48 0.87 -8.80
CA PHE A 66 -2.66 1.58 -9.77
C PHE A 66 -3.33 1.41 -11.14
N LEU A 67 -3.90 2.50 -11.65
CA LEU A 67 -4.66 2.50 -12.89
C LEU A 67 -3.81 2.95 -14.07
N ARG A 68 -2.91 3.92 -13.85
CA ARG A 68 -2.02 4.50 -14.86
C ARG A 68 -0.72 4.99 -14.23
N GLU A 69 0.34 4.96 -15.02
CA GLU A 69 1.65 5.49 -14.66
C GLU A 69 1.64 7.03 -14.68
N VAL A 70 2.40 7.62 -13.76
CA VAL A 70 2.65 9.06 -13.72
C VAL A 70 4.16 9.27 -13.85
N HIS A 71 4.56 10.05 -14.85
CA HIS A 71 5.95 10.29 -15.22
C HIS A 71 6.56 11.52 -14.55
N PRO A 72 7.90 11.66 -14.52
CA PRO A 72 8.57 12.85 -14.03
C PRO A 72 8.01 14.14 -14.63
N GLY A 73 7.86 15.18 -13.80
CA GLY A 73 7.38 16.50 -14.20
C GLY A 73 5.87 16.60 -14.43
N VAL A 74 5.13 15.49 -14.36
CA VAL A 74 3.66 15.52 -14.51
C VAL A 74 3.01 16.08 -13.24
N PRO A 75 2.23 17.17 -13.35
CA PRO A 75 1.44 17.67 -12.24
C PRO A 75 0.23 16.77 -11.97
N PHE A 76 -0.12 16.62 -10.69
CA PHE A 76 -1.28 15.85 -10.25
C PHE A 76 -1.99 16.52 -9.07
N LEU A 77 -3.26 16.16 -8.88
CA LEU A 77 -4.04 16.46 -7.67
C LEU A 77 -4.40 15.17 -6.95
N ILE A 78 -4.56 15.25 -5.63
CA ILE A 78 -5.34 14.25 -4.89
C ILE A 78 -6.59 14.91 -4.34
N CYS A 79 -7.73 14.29 -4.62
CA CYS A 79 -9.01 14.61 -4.00
C CYS A 79 -9.43 13.48 -3.06
N ALA A 80 -10.15 13.81 -1.99
CA ALA A 80 -10.56 12.86 -0.97
C ALA A 80 -12.02 13.03 -0.53
N GLY A 81 -12.60 11.97 0.03
CA GLY A 81 -13.94 11.97 0.61
C GLY A 81 -14.10 10.85 1.63
N VAL A 82 -15.16 10.92 2.45
CA VAL A 82 -15.48 9.89 3.44
C VAL A 82 -16.49 8.91 2.87
N ILE A 83 -16.21 7.61 2.93
CA ILE A 83 -17.15 6.54 2.57
C ILE A 83 -18.03 6.19 3.79
N SER A 84 -17.41 6.02 4.95
CA SER A 84 -18.08 5.70 6.21
C SER A 84 -17.29 6.24 7.39
N ALA A 85 -17.97 6.52 8.49
CA ALA A 85 -17.35 6.96 9.74
C ALA A 85 -18.12 6.42 10.94
N ASP A 86 -17.38 5.98 11.95
CA ASP A 86 -17.84 5.67 13.31
C ASP A 86 -16.83 6.20 14.34
N GLU A 87 -17.04 5.95 15.63
CA GLU A 87 -16.17 6.44 16.70
C GLU A 87 -14.75 5.84 16.68
N HIS A 88 -14.53 4.73 15.99
CA HIS A 88 -13.24 4.04 15.91
C HIS A 88 -12.54 4.23 14.56
N ASN A 89 -13.30 4.43 13.48
CA ASN A 89 -12.77 4.37 12.13
C ASN A 89 -13.45 5.37 11.18
N ILE A 90 -12.63 5.98 10.32
CA ILE A 90 -13.06 6.70 9.13
C ILE A 90 -12.52 5.95 7.92
N THR A 91 -13.43 5.41 7.09
CA THR A 91 -13.06 4.86 5.79
C THR A 91 -13.01 6.02 4.79
N MET A 92 -11.80 6.37 4.37
CA MET A 92 -11.50 7.47 3.46
C MET A 92 -11.23 6.93 2.05
N TYR A 93 -11.79 7.59 1.05
CA TYR A 93 -11.45 7.43 -0.36
C TYR A 93 -10.52 8.57 -0.81
N GLN A 94 -9.50 8.25 -1.60
CA GLN A 94 -8.64 9.21 -2.29
C GLN A 94 -8.42 8.81 -3.74
N GLU A 95 -8.33 9.79 -4.63
CA GLU A 95 -7.95 9.58 -6.03
C GLU A 95 -6.86 10.56 -6.46
N LEU A 96 -5.83 10.02 -7.11
CA LEU A 96 -4.74 10.78 -7.72
C LEU A 96 -5.04 10.97 -9.20
N THR A 97 -5.21 12.22 -9.62
CA THR A 97 -5.54 12.59 -11.00
C THR A 97 -4.36 13.26 -11.68
N ASN A 98 -3.94 12.70 -12.82
CA ASN A 98 -2.92 13.28 -13.69
C ASN A 98 -3.54 14.46 -14.45
N LEU A 99 -3.04 15.67 -14.20
CA LEU A 99 -3.64 16.89 -14.75
C LEU A 99 -3.39 17.13 -16.23
N ILE A 100 -2.43 16.43 -16.84
CA ILE A 100 -2.18 16.52 -18.29
C ILE A 100 -3.21 15.70 -19.05
N SER A 101 -3.51 14.49 -18.57
CA SER A 101 -4.48 13.58 -19.20
C SER A 101 -5.91 13.77 -18.72
N GLY A 102 -6.11 14.38 -17.54
CA GLY A 102 -7.39 14.42 -16.84
C GLY A 102 -7.86 13.05 -16.29
N GLN A 103 -6.98 12.05 -16.29
CA GLN A 103 -7.34 10.67 -15.89
C GLN A 103 -6.84 10.32 -14.49
N VAL A 104 -7.65 9.56 -13.76
CA VAL A 104 -7.25 8.94 -12.48
C VAL A 104 -6.13 7.93 -12.74
N SER A 105 -5.04 8.09 -12.00
CA SER A 105 -3.84 7.28 -12.08
C SER A 105 -3.71 6.30 -10.93
N ALA A 106 -4.16 6.67 -9.73
CA ALA A 106 -4.24 5.75 -8.59
C ALA A 106 -5.42 6.07 -7.68
N THR A 107 -5.92 5.07 -6.96
CA THR A 107 -6.97 5.22 -5.95
C THR A 107 -6.55 4.54 -4.65
N PHE A 108 -6.99 5.11 -3.53
CA PHE A 108 -6.73 4.58 -2.20
C PHE A 108 -8.04 4.53 -1.42
N VAL A 109 -8.31 3.41 -0.75
CA VAL A 109 -9.37 3.29 0.25
C VAL A 109 -8.70 2.89 1.55
N SER A 110 -8.74 3.77 2.54
CA SER A 110 -8.00 3.60 3.79
C SER A 110 -8.94 3.63 4.99
N ASP A 111 -8.82 2.65 5.87
CA ASP A 111 -9.43 2.66 7.20
C ASP A 111 -8.50 3.38 8.17
N VAL A 112 -8.94 4.56 8.61
CA VAL A 112 -8.16 5.52 9.40
C VAL A 112 -8.72 5.59 10.82
N TYR A 113 -7.84 5.51 11.81
CA TYR A 113 -8.17 5.67 13.22
C TYR A 113 -7.31 6.74 13.88
N LEU A 114 -7.77 7.29 15.02
CA LEU A 114 -6.95 8.12 15.89
C LEU A 114 -6.07 7.23 16.76
N ALA A 115 -4.80 7.58 16.90
CA ALA A 115 -3.86 6.90 17.77
C ALA A 115 -3.17 7.88 18.71
N ASP A 116 -2.83 7.44 19.91
CA ASP A 116 -1.89 8.14 20.77
C ASP A 116 -0.49 8.19 20.11
N VAL A 117 0.21 9.32 20.23
CA VAL A 117 1.48 9.54 19.50
C VAL A 117 2.64 8.69 20.00
N GLU A 118 2.61 8.27 21.27
CA GLU A 118 3.69 7.54 21.93
C GLU A 118 3.37 6.03 21.98
N SER A 119 2.23 5.66 22.55
CA SER A 119 1.82 4.26 22.73
C SER A 119 1.19 3.62 21.50
N ARG A 120 0.75 4.43 20.53
CA ARG A 120 0.03 3.99 19.31
C ARG A 120 -1.28 3.26 19.57
N THR A 121 -1.79 3.33 20.80
CA THR A 121 -3.09 2.76 21.12
C THR A 121 -4.22 3.56 20.45
N PRO A 122 -5.27 2.90 19.94
CA PRO A 122 -6.41 3.58 19.35
C PRO A 122 -7.14 4.50 20.34
N ALA A 123 -7.58 5.64 19.85
CA ALA A 123 -8.46 6.59 20.50
C ALA A 123 -9.75 6.77 19.68
N LEU A 124 -10.78 7.36 20.32
CA LEU A 124 -12.08 7.58 19.69
C LEU A 124 -12.15 8.93 18.99
N PHE A 125 -12.88 8.98 17.88
CA PHE A 125 -13.34 10.22 17.26
C PHE A 125 -14.50 10.82 18.07
N ASP A 126 -14.57 12.16 18.11
CA ASP A 126 -15.65 12.88 18.75
C ASP A 126 -17.00 12.57 18.04
N LYS A 127 -18.06 12.27 18.80
CA LYS A 127 -19.40 11.96 18.22
C LYS A 127 -19.89 13.02 17.24
N ALA A 128 -19.72 14.28 17.57
CA ALA A 128 -20.12 15.40 16.70
C ALA A 128 -19.36 15.38 15.35
N LEU A 129 -18.08 14.99 15.35
CA LEU A 129 -17.31 14.82 14.13
C LEU A 129 -17.86 13.64 13.31
N VAL A 130 -18.12 12.51 13.96
CA VAL A 130 -18.68 11.32 13.28
C VAL A 130 -20.02 11.66 12.60
N GLU A 131 -20.93 12.34 13.31
CA GLU A 131 -22.21 12.79 12.77
C GLU A 131 -22.03 13.74 11.57
N GLN A 132 -21.08 14.68 11.65
CA GLN A 132 -20.75 15.58 10.54
C GLN A 132 -20.26 14.79 9.31
N LEU A 133 -19.33 13.85 9.49
CA LEU A 133 -18.75 13.08 8.38
C LEU A 133 -19.77 12.15 7.73
N GLN A 134 -20.68 11.56 8.52
CA GLN A 134 -21.77 10.71 8.01
C GLN A 134 -22.73 11.45 7.08
N GLN A 135 -22.89 12.77 7.25
CA GLN A 135 -23.71 13.63 6.39
C GLN A 135 -23.02 13.99 5.07
N GLN A 136 -21.69 13.87 4.98
CA GLN A 136 -20.87 14.28 3.84
C GLN A 136 -20.22 13.07 3.13
N ARG A 137 -20.92 11.93 3.12
CA ARG A 137 -20.43 10.71 2.50
C ARG A 137 -20.41 10.77 0.98
N VAL A 138 -19.40 10.13 0.41
CA VAL A 138 -19.23 9.92 -1.02
C VAL A 138 -19.40 8.43 -1.36
N GLU A 139 -19.82 8.15 -2.58
CA GLU A 139 -19.86 6.78 -3.09
C GLU A 139 -18.50 6.36 -3.65
N LEU A 140 -18.13 5.10 -3.44
CA LEU A 140 -16.90 4.55 -3.99
C LEU A 140 -17.07 4.29 -5.50
N PRO A 141 -16.29 4.94 -6.38
CA PRO A 141 -16.39 4.71 -7.82
C PRO A 141 -16.04 3.28 -8.22
N ASP A 142 -16.67 2.76 -9.29
CA ASP A 142 -16.45 1.37 -9.75
C ASP A 142 -14.99 1.05 -10.09
N TYR A 143 -14.25 2.03 -10.61
CA TYR A 143 -12.84 1.85 -10.93
C TYR A 143 -11.93 1.86 -9.69
N ALA A 144 -12.44 2.26 -8.51
CA ALA A 144 -11.72 2.19 -7.25
C ALA A 144 -12.00 0.88 -6.49
N LYS A 145 -13.10 0.18 -6.79
CA LYS A 145 -13.47 -1.09 -6.15
C LYS A 145 -12.40 -2.18 -6.36
N PRO A 146 -12.18 -3.07 -5.38
CA PRO A 146 -11.28 -4.22 -5.51
C PRO A 146 -11.64 -5.11 -6.70
N ARG A 147 -10.64 -5.66 -7.38
CA ARG A 147 -10.83 -6.54 -8.54
C ARG A 147 -10.15 -7.89 -8.40
N GLY A 148 -8.89 -7.89 -7.99
CA GLY A 148 -8.05 -9.09 -7.87
C GLY A 148 -7.74 -9.47 -6.43
N ILE A 149 -8.17 -8.67 -5.45
CA ILE A 149 -7.93 -8.90 -4.02
C ILE A 149 -9.25 -8.97 -3.26
N SER A 150 -9.32 -9.87 -2.28
CA SER A 150 -10.51 -10.07 -1.44
C SER A 150 -10.72 -8.91 -0.46
N THR A 151 -11.99 -8.56 -0.24
CA THR A 151 -12.44 -7.63 0.82
C THR A 151 -12.79 -8.33 2.14
N ALA A 152 -12.63 -9.65 2.21
CA ALA A 152 -12.89 -10.41 3.43
C ALA A 152 -12.05 -9.92 4.61
N ALA A 153 -12.48 -10.26 5.83
CA ALA A 153 -11.68 -9.99 7.02
C ALA A 153 -10.28 -10.63 6.88
N PRO A 154 -9.22 -9.91 7.30
CA PRO A 154 -7.87 -10.42 7.19
C PRO A 154 -7.67 -11.64 8.10
N ARG A 155 -6.68 -12.46 7.80
CA ARG A 155 -6.33 -13.60 8.64
C ARG A 155 -5.88 -13.16 10.04
N PRO A 156 -5.92 -14.09 11.03
CA PRO A 156 -5.20 -13.91 12.28
C PRO A 156 -3.72 -13.60 12.03
N THR A 157 -3.15 -12.74 12.88
CA THR A 157 -1.77 -12.28 12.77
C THR A 157 -0.80 -13.47 12.64
N PRO A 158 -0.07 -13.60 11.51
CA PRO A 158 0.88 -14.69 11.35
C PRO A 158 2.13 -14.47 12.21
N THR A 159 2.91 -15.54 12.40
CA THR A 159 4.21 -15.48 13.06
C THR A 159 5.35 -15.70 12.07
N LEU A 160 6.58 -15.31 12.44
CA LEU A 160 7.76 -15.59 11.62
C LEU A 160 8.00 -17.11 11.46
N ASP A 161 7.77 -17.89 12.51
CA ASP A 161 7.85 -19.37 12.47
C ASP A 161 6.84 -19.98 11.49
N GLU A 162 5.60 -19.44 11.43
CA GLU A 162 4.64 -19.84 10.39
C GLU A 162 5.14 -19.52 8.98
N ALA A 163 5.74 -18.34 8.78
CA ALA A 163 6.30 -17.95 7.49
C ALA A 163 7.42 -18.91 7.04
N ASP A 164 8.29 -19.31 7.95
CA ASP A 164 9.38 -20.25 7.68
C ASP A 164 8.84 -21.66 7.38
N LYS A 165 7.83 -22.13 8.13
CA LYS A 165 7.14 -23.42 7.86
C LYS A 165 6.42 -23.44 6.52
N LEU A 166 5.89 -22.31 6.08
CA LEU A 166 5.29 -22.14 4.75
C LEU A 166 6.31 -21.98 3.63
N GLY A 167 7.61 -21.89 3.95
CA GLY A 167 8.68 -21.71 2.98
C GLY A 167 8.62 -20.37 2.26
N LEU A 168 8.13 -19.31 2.94
CA LEU A 168 8.08 -17.98 2.34
C LEU A 168 9.48 -17.42 2.11
N PHE A 169 9.73 -16.83 0.95
CA PHE A 169 11.04 -16.30 0.58
C PHE A 169 11.34 -15.02 1.36
N GLN A 170 12.53 -14.91 1.96
CA GLN A 170 13.02 -13.63 2.46
C GLN A 170 13.38 -12.73 1.28
N ILE A 171 12.66 -11.62 1.11
CA ILE A 171 12.87 -10.71 -0.03
C ILE A 171 13.53 -9.39 0.39
N TYR A 172 13.45 -9.05 1.67
CA TYR A 172 14.02 -7.83 2.23
C TYR A 172 14.39 -8.04 3.69
N GLN A 173 15.51 -7.44 4.09
CA GLN A 173 15.88 -7.21 5.48
C GLN A 173 16.60 -5.87 5.55
N GLY A 174 16.09 -4.96 6.37
CA GLY A 174 16.64 -3.62 6.46
C GLY A 174 16.08 -2.84 7.64
N LEU A 175 16.63 -1.65 7.85
CA LEU A 175 16.31 -0.79 8.98
C LEU A 175 15.11 0.11 8.65
N VAL A 176 14.24 0.36 9.64
CA VAL A 176 13.27 1.47 9.57
C VAL A 176 14.04 2.78 9.55
N ASN A 177 14.09 3.41 8.38
CA ASN A 177 14.81 4.65 8.19
C ASN A 177 14.05 5.81 8.82
N LYS A 178 14.74 6.73 9.50
CA LYS A 178 14.17 7.96 10.05
C LYS A 178 13.44 8.81 9.01
N ALA A 179 13.84 8.76 7.74
CA ALA A 179 13.15 9.45 6.65
C ALA A 179 11.77 8.85 6.34
N ASP A 180 11.51 7.60 6.74
CA ASP A 180 10.25 6.89 6.54
C ASP A 180 9.38 6.86 7.81
N THR A 181 9.72 7.64 8.83
CA THR A 181 8.94 7.75 10.08
C THR A 181 8.19 9.07 10.19
N ASP A 182 7.16 9.09 11.03
CA ASP A 182 6.51 10.34 11.44
C ASP A 182 7.38 11.14 12.42
N ALA A 183 6.83 12.28 12.88
CA ALA A 183 7.49 13.18 13.82
C ALA A 183 7.82 12.53 15.17
N TYR A 184 7.23 11.37 15.48
CA TYR A 184 7.42 10.64 16.73
C TYR A 184 8.25 9.36 16.53
N GLY A 185 8.83 9.16 15.34
CA GLY A 185 9.74 8.07 15.05
C GLY A 185 9.06 6.75 14.68
N PHE A 186 7.76 6.74 14.40
CA PHE A 186 7.06 5.53 13.97
C PHE A 186 6.96 5.43 12.44
N MET A 187 7.22 4.25 11.91
CA MET A 187 7.20 3.99 10.47
C MET A 187 5.85 4.34 9.84
N GLN A 188 5.90 5.13 8.78
CA GLN A 188 4.74 5.55 8.01
C GLN A 188 4.50 4.59 6.83
N PRO A 189 3.27 4.52 6.28
CA PRO A 189 2.89 3.59 5.20
C PRO A 189 3.87 3.49 4.02
N GLN A 190 4.51 4.61 3.61
CA GLN A 190 5.51 4.60 2.54
C GLN A 190 6.75 3.76 2.86
N GLY A 191 7.12 3.62 4.13
CA GLY A 191 8.20 2.74 4.55
C GLY A 191 7.85 1.27 4.36
N TYR A 192 6.61 0.88 4.63
CA TYR A 192 6.13 -0.49 4.42
C TYR A 192 6.18 -0.84 2.94
N MET A 193 5.59 0.01 2.09
CA MET A 193 5.64 -0.13 0.63
C MET A 193 7.08 -0.10 0.11
N GLY A 194 7.93 0.79 0.64
CA GLY A 194 9.33 0.89 0.26
C GLY A 194 10.12 -0.39 0.56
N SER A 195 9.88 -1.03 1.71
CA SER A 195 10.50 -2.31 2.08
C SER A 195 10.13 -3.42 1.09
N LEU A 196 8.85 -3.47 0.67
CA LEU A 196 8.41 -4.40 -0.37
C LEU A 196 9.04 -4.09 -1.73
N ALA A 197 8.98 -2.83 -2.16
CA ALA A 197 9.48 -2.39 -3.46
C ALA A 197 10.99 -2.66 -3.61
N ASN A 198 11.77 -2.42 -2.55
CA ASN A 198 13.20 -2.69 -2.55
C ASN A 198 13.52 -4.19 -2.62
N GLY A 199 12.66 -5.05 -2.06
CA GLY A 199 12.86 -6.50 -2.03
C GLY A 199 12.29 -7.26 -3.22
N ILE A 200 11.36 -6.68 -3.98
CA ILE A 200 10.52 -7.43 -4.92
C ILE A 200 11.31 -8.15 -6.03
N THR A 201 12.47 -7.64 -6.41
CA THR A 201 13.35 -8.27 -7.40
C THR A 201 13.87 -9.62 -6.90
N HIS A 202 14.17 -9.76 -5.61
CA HIS A 202 14.55 -11.03 -4.98
C HIS A 202 13.42 -12.05 -5.05
N PHE A 203 12.17 -11.61 -4.89
CA PHE A 203 11.01 -12.49 -5.02
C PHE A 203 10.90 -13.07 -6.42
N PHE A 204 11.02 -12.23 -7.46
CA PHE A 204 10.87 -12.71 -8.84
C PHE A 204 12.02 -13.62 -9.28
N ILE A 205 13.25 -13.36 -8.81
CA ILE A 205 14.40 -14.26 -8.98
C ILE A 205 14.08 -15.63 -8.37
N ALA A 206 13.66 -15.65 -7.09
CA ALA A 206 13.36 -16.89 -6.37
C ALA A 206 12.15 -17.63 -6.95
N LEU A 207 11.13 -16.91 -7.41
CA LEU A 207 9.92 -17.50 -7.97
C LEU A 207 10.19 -18.18 -9.32
N LYS A 208 11.03 -17.58 -10.17
CA LYS A 208 11.32 -18.10 -11.51
C LYS A 208 12.52 -19.05 -11.59
N ASP A 209 13.28 -19.23 -10.50
CA ASP A 209 14.58 -19.92 -10.50
C ASP A 209 15.55 -19.36 -11.56
N GLN A 210 15.54 -18.02 -11.72
CA GLN A 210 16.35 -17.32 -12.72
C GLN A 210 17.38 -16.42 -12.04
N GLN A 211 18.50 -16.13 -12.71
CA GLN A 211 19.51 -15.19 -12.22
C GLN A 211 19.12 -13.71 -12.36
N LYS A 212 18.07 -13.43 -13.14
CA LYS A 212 17.55 -12.08 -13.39
C LYS A 212 16.10 -12.00 -12.92
N PRO A 213 15.64 -10.83 -12.42
CA PRO A 213 14.25 -10.68 -11.97
C PRO A 213 13.24 -10.68 -13.13
N ARG A 214 13.69 -10.33 -14.34
CA ARG A 214 12.87 -10.21 -15.55
C ARG A 214 13.69 -10.61 -16.77
N ASP A 215 13.00 -11.13 -17.78
CA ASP A 215 13.58 -11.37 -19.11
C ASP A 215 13.85 -10.03 -19.82
N GLU A 216 14.72 -10.03 -20.83
CA GLU A 216 15.03 -8.83 -21.60
C GLU A 216 13.79 -8.31 -22.34
N GLY A 217 13.58 -6.99 -22.34
CA GLY A 217 12.38 -6.37 -22.92
C GLY A 217 11.11 -6.52 -22.08
N MET A 218 11.19 -7.10 -20.88
CA MET A 218 10.05 -7.29 -19.99
C MET A 218 10.06 -6.33 -18.79
N GLY A 219 8.94 -5.66 -18.56
CA GLY A 219 8.64 -4.89 -17.36
C GLY A 219 7.67 -5.61 -16.43
N GLY A 220 7.49 -5.06 -15.23
CA GLY A 220 6.47 -5.48 -14.30
C GLY A 220 5.69 -4.27 -13.81
N ALA A 221 4.38 -4.41 -13.65
CA ALA A 221 3.54 -3.38 -13.06
C ALA A 221 2.67 -4.01 -11.98
N ALA A 222 2.62 -3.36 -10.82
CA ALA A 222 1.64 -3.67 -9.82
C ALA A 222 0.32 -2.99 -10.16
N LEU A 223 -0.78 -3.70 -10.01
CA LEU A 223 -2.13 -3.23 -10.34
C LEU A 223 -2.95 -2.92 -9.09
N GLU A 224 -2.74 -3.69 -8.03
CA GLU A 224 -3.57 -3.66 -6.84
C GLU A 224 -2.79 -4.13 -5.62
N TYR A 225 -2.99 -3.48 -4.48
CA TYR A 225 -2.51 -3.92 -3.17
C TYR A 225 -3.61 -3.80 -2.14
N ARG A 226 -3.52 -4.63 -1.10
CA ARG A 226 -4.19 -4.40 0.18
C ARG A 226 -3.20 -4.61 1.31
N PHE A 227 -3.00 -3.60 2.13
CA PHE A 227 -2.17 -3.64 3.34
C PHE A 227 -3.07 -3.77 4.57
N VAL A 228 -2.63 -4.61 5.51
CA VAL A 228 -3.16 -4.67 6.88
C VAL A 228 -2.00 -4.36 7.81
N TYR A 229 -2.03 -3.17 8.40
CA TYR A 229 -1.01 -2.68 9.32
C TYR A 229 -1.33 -3.20 10.73
N ARG A 230 -0.39 -3.92 11.34
CA ARG A 230 -0.60 -4.62 12.63
C ARG A 230 0.23 -4.02 13.75
N GLN A 231 1.43 -3.56 13.45
CA GLN A 231 2.29 -2.84 14.38
C GLN A 231 2.94 -1.65 13.68
N ALA A 232 3.34 -0.65 14.46
CA ALA A 232 4.10 0.50 14.01
C ALA A 232 5.54 0.38 14.55
N PRO A 233 6.50 -0.15 13.76
CA PRO A 233 7.89 -0.23 14.19
C PRO A 233 8.52 1.18 14.25
N GLN A 234 9.55 1.33 15.08
CA GLN A 234 10.23 2.59 15.31
C GLN A 234 11.48 2.75 14.46
N ALA A 235 11.94 3.99 14.28
CA ALA A 235 13.22 4.27 13.63
C ALA A 235 14.35 3.48 14.29
N GLY A 236 15.09 2.70 13.50
CA GLY A 236 16.14 1.82 13.99
C GLY A 236 15.75 0.34 14.07
N ASP A 237 14.47 0.01 14.12
CA ASP A 237 14.02 -1.39 14.12
C ASP A 237 14.42 -2.09 12.82
N ILE A 238 14.64 -3.40 12.91
CA ILE A 238 14.90 -4.25 11.75
C ILE A 238 13.57 -4.76 11.23
N VAL A 239 13.32 -4.58 9.94
CA VAL A 239 12.16 -5.13 9.22
C VAL A 239 12.64 -6.26 8.33
N VAL A 240 11.92 -7.38 8.39
CA VAL A 240 12.12 -8.55 7.55
C VAL A 240 10.85 -8.82 6.75
N VAL A 241 10.97 -9.03 5.44
CA VAL A 241 9.84 -9.33 4.57
C VAL A 241 9.93 -10.75 4.04
N ARG A 242 8.84 -11.51 4.22
CA ARG A 242 8.63 -12.88 3.73
C ARG A 242 7.54 -12.86 2.66
N SER A 243 7.79 -13.44 1.49
CA SER A 243 6.85 -13.42 0.36
C SER A 243 6.56 -14.80 -0.20
N GLY A 244 5.32 -15.01 -0.63
CA GLY A 244 4.89 -16.25 -1.27
C GLY A 244 3.93 -16.01 -2.42
N LEU A 245 3.94 -16.94 -3.38
CA LEU A 245 2.98 -16.92 -4.47
C LEU A 245 1.64 -17.48 -3.97
N LYS A 246 0.56 -16.71 -4.16
CA LYS A 246 -0.82 -17.14 -3.85
C LYS A 246 -1.48 -17.81 -5.05
N GLY A 247 -1.15 -17.37 -6.27
CA GLY A 247 -1.61 -18.03 -7.49
C GLY A 247 -1.39 -17.20 -8.75
N VAL A 248 -1.68 -17.81 -9.90
CA VAL A 248 -1.60 -17.17 -11.23
C VAL A 248 -2.93 -17.35 -11.95
N LEU A 249 -3.56 -16.24 -12.35
CA LEU A 249 -4.82 -16.21 -13.09
C LEU A 249 -4.64 -15.43 -14.40
N GLY A 250 -4.53 -16.17 -15.51
CA GLY A 250 -4.24 -15.58 -16.82
C GLY A 250 -2.92 -14.80 -16.78
N LYS A 251 -3.01 -13.48 -16.98
CA LYS A 251 -1.87 -12.54 -16.95
C LYS A 251 -1.47 -12.11 -15.54
N ALA A 252 -2.39 -12.21 -14.59
CA ALA A 252 -2.23 -11.69 -13.24
C ALA A 252 -1.57 -12.73 -12.33
N THR A 253 -0.60 -12.25 -11.56
CA THR A 253 0.06 -13.01 -10.49
C THR A 253 -0.36 -12.39 -9.17
N ASN A 254 -0.91 -13.22 -8.27
CA ASN A 254 -1.26 -12.84 -6.92
C ASN A 254 -0.20 -13.37 -5.96
N PHE A 255 0.28 -12.52 -5.07
CA PHE A 255 1.24 -12.90 -4.03
C PHE A 255 0.94 -12.17 -2.73
N CYS A 256 1.42 -12.73 -1.63
CA CYS A 256 1.33 -12.09 -0.32
C CYS A 256 2.72 -11.81 0.22
N HIS A 257 2.82 -10.71 0.96
CA HIS A 257 4.01 -10.30 1.72
C HIS A 257 3.64 -10.18 3.19
N TRP A 258 4.40 -10.83 4.04
CA TRP A 258 4.32 -10.70 5.49
C TRP A 258 5.57 -10.00 5.99
N MET A 259 5.38 -8.97 6.79
CA MET A 259 6.44 -8.14 7.36
C MET A 259 6.55 -8.45 8.84
N PHE A 260 7.77 -8.57 9.33
CA PHE A 260 8.08 -8.90 10.72
C PHE A 260 9.15 -8.00 11.28
N ASN A 261 9.09 -7.75 12.60
CA ASN A 261 10.22 -7.23 13.33
C ASN A 261 11.31 -8.30 13.36
N GLY A 262 12.52 -7.95 12.93
CA GLY A 262 13.63 -8.88 12.76
C GLY A 262 14.25 -9.37 14.07
N GLU A 263 13.98 -8.70 15.19
CA GLU A 263 14.45 -9.09 16.52
C GLU A 263 13.38 -9.88 17.27
N SER A 264 12.16 -9.34 17.38
CA SER A 264 11.08 -10.00 18.14
C SER A 264 10.33 -11.08 17.36
N GLY A 265 10.37 -11.04 16.04
CA GLY A 265 9.58 -11.92 15.16
C GLY A 265 8.09 -11.56 15.09
N GLU A 266 7.67 -10.47 15.74
CA GLU A 266 6.28 -10.01 15.70
C GLU A 266 5.88 -9.49 14.33
N CYS A 267 4.64 -9.74 13.92
CA CYS A 267 4.17 -9.33 12.60
C CYS A 267 3.81 -7.84 12.57
N ILE A 268 4.50 -7.13 11.69
CA ILE A 268 4.35 -5.70 11.44
C ILE A 268 3.18 -5.43 10.49
N ALA A 269 3.08 -6.19 9.40
CA ALA A 269 2.02 -6.02 8.40
C ALA A 269 1.85 -7.28 7.56
N THR A 270 0.65 -7.45 7.01
CA THR A 270 0.36 -8.44 5.97
C THR A 270 -0.21 -7.75 4.74
N VAL A 271 0.20 -8.21 3.56
CA VAL A 271 -0.08 -7.53 2.30
C VAL A 271 -0.45 -8.57 1.26
N GLU A 272 -1.50 -8.32 0.49
CA GLU A 272 -1.76 -9.02 -0.78
C GLU A 272 -1.55 -8.04 -1.93
N ALA A 273 -1.01 -8.55 -3.03
CA ALA A 273 -0.69 -7.77 -4.21
C ALA A 273 -1.01 -8.53 -5.49
N VAL A 274 -1.42 -7.78 -6.51
CA VAL A 274 -1.65 -8.28 -7.86
C VAL A 274 -0.73 -7.54 -8.81
N ALA A 275 0.06 -8.28 -9.57
CA ALA A 275 0.94 -7.73 -10.58
C ALA A 275 0.84 -8.49 -11.91
N VAL A 276 1.28 -7.83 -12.97
CA VAL A 276 1.37 -8.39 -14.31
C VAL A 276 2.76 -8.15 -14.90
N SER A 277 3.15 -9.01 -15.84
CA SER A 277 4.32 -8.77 -16.69
C SER A 277 3.90 -8.03 -17.95
N PHE A 278 4.72 -7.09 -18.41
CA PHE A 278 4.48 -6.26 -19.59
C PHE A 278 5.61 -6.42 -20.60
N ASP A 279 5.26 -6.56 -21.87
CA ASP A 279 6.20 -6.43 -22.98
C ASP A 279 6.41 -4.92 -23.24
N LEU A 280 7.67 -4.46 -23.16
CA LEU A 280 8.01 -3.04 -23.24
C LEU A 280 7.93 -2.46 -24.65
N THR A 281 7.98 -3.31 -25.67
CA THR A 281 7.84 -2.90 -27.08
C THR A 281 6.36 -2.69 -27.42
N THR A 282 5.51 -3.65 -27.08
CA THR A 282 4.08 -3.61 -27.40
C THR A 282 3.24 -2.88 -26.35
N ARG A 283 3.81 -2.65 -25.16
CA ARG A 283 3.13 -2.08 -23.98
C ARG A 283 1.87 -2.85 -23.58
N LYS A 284 1.90 -4.17 -23.71
CA LYS A 284 0.78 -5.06 -23.38
C LYS A 284 1.15 -6.02 -22.27
N ALA A 285 0.19 -6.28 -21.38
CA ALA A 285 0.32 -7.32 -20.39
C ALA A 285 0.37 -8.69 -21.09
N VAL A 286 1.34 -9.51 -20.70
CA VAL A 286 1.58 -10.83 -21.27
C VAL A 286 1.25 -11.93 -20.27
N GLU A 287 0.85 -13.08 -20.78
CA GLU A 287 0.72 -14.29 -19.97
C GLU A 287 2.09 -14.97 -19.85
N PRO A 288 2.40 -15.58 -18.70
CA PRO A 288 3.53 -16.49 -18.61
C PRO A 288 3.38 -17.62 -19.63
N SER A 289 4.49 -18.10 -20.19
CA SER A 289 4.46 -19.32 -21.01
C SER A 289 3.90 -20.49 -20.20
N PRO A 290 3.30 -21.52 -20.83
CA PRO A 290 2.76 -22.68 -20.10
C PRO A 290 3.77 -23.32 -19.15
N GLU A 291 5.03 -23.48 -19.59
CA GLU A 291 6.11 -24.00 -18.77
C GLU A 291 6.44 -23.09 -17.57
N SER A 292 6.55 -21.78 -17.80
CA SER A 292 6.78 -20.81 -16.73
C SER A 292 5.65 -20.80 -15.72
N ARG A 293 4.40 -20.85 -16.20
CA ARG A 293 3.21 -20.95 -15.36
C ARG A 293 3.22 -22.22 -14.52
N ASP A 294 3.51 -23.37 -15.11
CA ASP A 294 3.54 -24.65 -14.39
C ASP A 294 4.63 -24.65 -13.31
N ASN A 295 5.80 -24.07 -13.60
CA ASN A 295 6.88 -23.94 -12.62
C ASN A 295 6.53 -22.97 -11.48
N MET A 296 5.88 -21.84 -11.79
CA MET A 296 5.37 -20.92 -10.76
C MET A 296 4.29 -21.61 -9.91
N MET A 297 3.33 -22.31 -10.52
CA MET A 297 2.24 -22.96 -9.80
C MET A 297 2.74 -24.02 -8.80
N LYS A 298 3.85 -24.73 -9.08
CA LYS A 298 4.50 -25.64 -8.12
C LYS A 298 4.99 -24.94 -6.84
N LYS A 299 5.19 -23.62 -6.87
CA LYS A 299 5.63 -22.79 -5.73
C LYS A 299 4.47 -22.03 -5.07
N THR A 300 3.24 -22.31 -5.46
CA THR A 300 2.06 -21.68 -4.83
C THR A 300 1.90 -22.20 -3.40
N VAL A 301 1.71 -21.28 -2.46
CA VAL A 301 1.52 -21.58 -1.05
C VAL A 301 0.02 -21.65 -0.76
N VAL A 302 -0.47 -22.86 -0.46
CA VAL A 302 -1.89 -23.10 -0.19
C VAL A 302 -2.30 -22.40 1.11
N GLY A 303 -3.44 -21.68 1.07
CA GLY A 303 -3.97 -20.96 2.24
C GLY A 303 -3.26 -19.65 2.56
N LEU A 304 -2.34 -19.19 1.71
CA LEU A 304 -1.68 -17.90 1.86
C LEU A 304 -2.68 -16.74 1.66
N SER A 305 -2.75 -15.85 2.64
CA SER A 305 -3.62 -14.66 2.63
C SER A 305 -3.03 -13.53 3.45
N LEU A 306 -3.59 -12.33 3.24
CA LEU A 306 -3.40 -11.14 4.07
C LEU A 306 -4.12 -11.26 5.42
#